data_AF-A0A973B733-F1
#
_entry.id   AF-A0A973B733-F1
#
_cell.length_a   1.000
_cell.length_b   1.000
_cell.length_c   1.000
_cell.angle_alpha   90.00
_cell.angle_beta   90.00
_cell.angle_gamma   90.00
#
_symmetry.space_group_name_H-M   'P 1'
#
loop_
_entity.id
_entity.type
_entity.pdbx_description
1 polymer ?
#
loop_
_entity_poly.entity_id
_entity_poly.type
_entity_poly.pdbx_seq_one_letter_code
_entity_poly.pdbx_strand_id
1 'polypeptide(L)'
;MKKINLKRRQAGFTLVELSVVLVVVGLLFGAVVKGQEMVDVAKAQKLVQDLKNTEAIVQKYALAKGRMPGDCDSDGVVDFAADATLRTDIDNTARAAKYNYTTTQPTYGTSTTIAAADFGCLQMGSLSSGGSATLTNTDITAPLQANTWINDLKLAGMVSDSVPNRIFAKTVNEDFMFLGSVQDQSDMSATATYNAIVVHNVPQWMARSVATAINGSDAVANRGRVRQLVRTGSDGSYNATWDLTSGVAGEKMRDSMVSIVYFYDRVPAATGGIYVAPVGPT
;
A
#
# COMPACT_ATOMS: atom_id res chain seq x y z
N MET A 1 73.60 -38.11 19.46
CA MET A 1 72.17 -38.13 19.09
C MET A 1 71.98 -37.39 17.77
N LYS A 2 71.59 -38.07 16.69
CA LYS A 2 71.46 -37.50 15.34
C LYS A 2 70.07 -36.88 15.19
N LYS A 3 69.96 -35.55 15.15
CA LYS A 3 68.69 -34.84 14.91
C LYS A 3 68.25 -35.07 13.46
N ILE A 4 67.16 -35.81 13.26
CA ILE A 4 66.53 -35.98 11.95
C ILE A 4 65.69 -34.73 11.68
N ASN A 5 66.15 -33.88 10.77
CA ASN A 5 65.45 -32.66 10.40
C ASN A 5 64.45 -32.98 9.28
N LEU A 6 63.18 -33.23 9.63
CA LEU A 6 62.12 -33.40 8.65
C LEU A 6 61.80 -32.04 8.01
N LYS A 7 62.35 -31.78 6.80
CA LYS A 7 61.87 -30.70 5.94
C LYS A 7 60.41 -30.98 5.56
N ARG A 8 59.45 -30.27 6.14
CA ARG A 8 58.08 -30.22 5.61
C ARG A 8 58.16 -29.62 4.21
N ARG A 9 57.78 -30.39 3.18
CA ARG A 9 57.58 -29.86 1.84
C ARG A 9 56.38 -28.91 1.91
N GLN A 10 56.59 -27.61 1.74
CA GLN A 10 55.49 -26.70 1.44
C GLN A 10 54.92 -27.11 0.07
N ALA A 11 53.72 -27.69 0.07
CA ALA A 11 52.95 -27.84 -1.15
C ALA A 11 52.46 -26.44 -1.53
N GLY A 12 53.14 -25.82 -2.50
CA GLY A 12 52.64 -24.59 -3.11
C GLY A 12 51.39 -24.90 -3.93
N PHE A 13 50.41 -24.00 -3.90
CA PHE A 13 49.23 -24.10 -4.76
C PHE A 13 49.64 -24.08 -6.22
N THR A 14 49.10 -25.01 -7.00
CA THR A 14 49.33 -25.03 -8.45
C THR A 14 48.54 -23.91 -9.13
N LEU A 15 49.07 -23.39 -10.25
CA LEU A 15 48.36 -22.40 -11.07
C LEU A 15 47.00 -22.96 -11.54
N VAL A 16 46.95 -24.27 -11.81
CA VAL A 16 45.74 -24.98 -12.22
C VAL A 16 44.68 -24.99 -11.11
N GLU A 17 45.05 -25.29 -9.86
CA GLU A 17 44.11 -25.26 -8.73
C GLU A 17 43.50 -23.87 -8.53
N LEU A 18 44.31 -22.81 -8.57
CA LEU A 18 43.78 -21.44 -8.46
C LEU A 18 42.93 -21.06 -9.68
N SER A 19 43.28 -21.53 -10.89
CA SER A 19 42.54 -21.19 -12.10
C SER A 19 41.10 -21.76 -12.09
N VAL A 20 40.91 -22.99 -11.62
CA VAL A 20 39.57 -23.60 -11.52
C VAL A 20 38.76 -22.91 -10.44
N VAL A 21 39.37 -22.56 -9.31
CA VAL A 21 38.70 -21.83 -8.23
C VAL A 21 38.19 -20.47 -8.71
N LEU A 22 39.02 -19.70 -9.42
CA LEU A 22 38.60 -18.40 -9.96
C LEU A 22 37.47 -18.52 -10.99
N VAL A 23 37.47 -19.58 -11.81
CA VAL A 23 36.37 -19.85 -12.75
C VAL A 23 35.08 -20.18 -12.00
N VAL A 24 35.12 -21.08 -11.01
CA VAL A 24 33.92 -21.45 -10.23
C VAL A 24 33.38 -20.23 -9.50
N VAL A 25 34.24 -19.46 -8.83
CA VAL A 25 33.84 -18.23 -8.13
C VAL A 25 33.26 -17.21 -9.11
N GLY A 26 33.87 -17.02 -10.29
CA GLY A 26 33.36 -16.13 -11.33
C GLY A 26 31.98 -16.53 -11.84
N LEU A 27 31.74 -17.83 -12.07
CA LEU A 27 30.44 -18.35 -12.48
C LEU A 27 29.37 -18.18 -11.39
N LEU A 28 29.73 -18.42 -10.12
CA LEU A 28 28.83 -18.23 -8.99
C LEU A 28 28.46 -16.76 -8.81
N PHE A 29 29.41 -15.83 -8.92
CA PHE A 29 29.12 -14.39 -8.85
C PHE A 29 28.18 -13.95 -9.97
N GLY A 30 28.40 -14.40 -11.21
CA GLY A 30 27.51 -14.09 -12.33
C GLY A 30 26.08 -14.59 -12.12
N ALA A 31 25.91 -15.79 -11.55
CA ALA A 31 24.59 -16.35 -11.27
C ALA A 31 23.85 -15.59 -10.16
N VAL A 32 24.54 -15.17 -9.09
CA VAL A 32 23.93 -14.49 -7.94
C VAL A 32 23.42 -13.10 -8.30
N VAL A 33 24.17 -12.32 -9.09
CA VAL A 33 23.75 -10.95 -9.48
C VAL A 33 22.44 -10.98 -10.26
N LYS A 34 22.32 -11.89 -11.23
CA LYS A 34 21.07 -12.07 -11.99
C LYS A 34 19.93 -12.59 -11.11
N GLY A 35 20.25 -13.41 -10.11
CA GLY A 35 19.28 -13.88 -9.12
C GLY A 35 18.65 -12.75 -8.31
N GLN A 36 19.42 -11.72 -7.95
CA GLN A 36 18.91 -10.58 -7.19
C GLN A 36 17.89 -9.75 -7.98
N GLU A 37 18.18 -9.44 -9.25
CA GLU A 37 17.25 -8.71 -10.11
C GLU A 37 15.92 -9.47 -10.32
N MET A 38 15.99 -10.80 -10.45
CA MET A 38 14.80 -11.64 -10.57
C MET A 38 13.92 -11.58 -9.33
N VAL A 39 14.52 -11.55 -8.13
CA VAL A 39 13.79 -11.42 -6.87
C VAL A 39 13.08 -10.06 -6.79
N ASP A 40 13.75 -8.98 -7.23
CA ASP A 40 13.16 -7.64 -7.22
C ASP A 40 11.94 -7.55 -8.16
N VAL A 41 12.05 -8.09 -9.38
CA VAL A 41 10.92 -8.18 -10.32
C VAL A 41 9.78 -9.01 -9.72
N ALA A 42 10.08 -10.14 -9.07
CA ALA A 42 9.07 -10.99 -8.44
C ALA A 42 8.32 -10.27 -7.31
N LYS A 43 9.02 -9.48 -6.48
CA LYS A 43 8.39 -8.67 -5.43
C LYS A 43 7.47 -7.60 -6.02
N ALA A 44 7.91 -6.89 -7.06
CA ALA A 44 7.07 -5.89 -7.73
C ALA A 44 5.81 -6.53 -8.35
N GLN A 45 5.96 -7.66 -9.04
CA GLN A 45 4.83 -8.40 -9.61
C GLN A 45 3.86 -8.88 -8.54
N LYS A 46 4.37 -9.37 -7.41
CA LYS A 46 3.52 -9.80 -6.29
C LYS A 46 2.73 -8.63 -5.71
N LEU A 47 3.35 -7.45 -5.54
CA LEU A 47 2.62 -6.25 -5.10
C LEU A 47 1.52 -5.85 -6.10
N VAL A 48 1.79 -5.88 -7.41
CA VAL A 48 0.77 -5.63 -8.44
C VAL A 48 -0.39 -6.63 -8.32
N GLN A 49 -0.08 -7.91 -8.12
CA GLN A 49 -1.09 -8.95 -7.97
C GLN A 49 -1.93 -8.75 -6.72
N ASP A 50 -1.32 -8.35 -5.61
CA ASP A 50 -2.01 -8.08 -4.34
C ASP A 50 -3.00 -6.91 -4.50
N LEU A 51 -2.58 -5.82 -5.16
CA LEU A 51 -3.46 -4.69 -5.45
C LEU A 51 -4.66 -5.08 -6.33
N LYS A 52 -4.41 -5.82 -7.42
CA LYS A 52 -5.47 -6.29 -8.33
C LYS A 52 -6.41 -7.30 -7.67
N ASN A 53 -5.89 -8.17 -6.81
CA ASN A 53 -6.71 -9.12 -6.05
C ASN A 53 -7.63 -8.40 -5.07
N THR A 54 -7.11 -7.41 -4.34
CA THR A 54 -7.90 -6.60 -3.42
C THR A 54 -8.98 -5.84 -4.16
N GLU A 55 -8.65 -5.19 -5.27
CA GLU A 55 -9.63 -4.54 -6.16
C GLU A 55 -10.72 -5.51 -6.62
N ALA A 56 -10.36 -6.70 -7.12
CA ALA A 56 -11.34 -7.67 -7.60
C ALA A 56 -12.32 -8.12 -6.49
N ILE A 57 -11.82 -8.32 -5.27
CA ILE A 57 -12.66 -8.70 -4.11
C ILE A 57 -13.59 -7.54 -3.72
N VAL A 58 -13.08 -6.32 -3.72
CA VAL A 58 -13.84 -5.10 -3.40
C VAL A 58 -14.95 -4.86 -4.41
N GLN A 59 -14.64 -4.96 -5.71
CA GLN A 59 -15.63 -4.82 -6.78
C GLN A 59 -16.67 -5.95 -6.73
N LYS A 60 -16.26 -7.19 -6.41
CA LYS A 60 -17.19 -8.30 -6.19
C LYS A 60 -18.15 -8.02 -5.03
N TYR A 61 -17.65 -7.43 -3.94
CA TYR A 61 -18.48 -7.00 -2.82
C TYR A 61 -19.48 -5.92 -3.25
N ALA A 62 -19.02 -4.90 -3.97
CA ALA A 62 -19.87 -3.83 -4.47
C ALA A 62 -21.00 -4.35 -5.37
N LEU A 63 -20.71 -5.30 -6.27
CA LEU A 63 -21.72 -5.94 -7.11
C LEU A 63 -22.74 -6.76 -6.30
N ALA A 64 -22.31 -7.40 -5.21
CA ALA A 64 -23.17 -8.25 -4.40
C ALA A 64 -24.03 -7.47 -3.38
N LYS A 65 -23.52 -6.34 -2.88
CA LYS A 65 -24.14 -5.57 -1.80
C LYS A 65 -24.65 -4.18 -2.22
N GLY A 66 -24.31 -3.72 -3.41
CA GLY A 66 -24.70 -2.40 -3.93
C GLY A 66 -23.94 -1.22 -3.32
N ARG A 67 -22.91 -1.47 -2.49
CA ARG A 67 -22.08 -0.46 -1.83
C ARG A 67 -20.65 -0.96 -1.67
N MET A 68 -19.67 -0.06 -1.52
CA MET A 68 -18.29 -0.46 -1.28
C MET A 68 -18.12 -1.06 0.13
N PRO A 69 -17.14 -1.96 0.36
CA PRO A 69 -16.85 -2.45 1.70
C PRO A 69 -16.29 -1.31 2.56
N GLY A 70 -16.87 -1.08 3.73
CA GLY A 70 -16.53 0.05 4.60
C GLY A 70 -17.07 1.42 4.19
N ASP A 71 -17.95 1.47 3.18
CA ASP A 71 -18.82 2.61 2.84
C ASP A 71 -20.14 2.42 3.61
N CYS A 72 -20.25 3.06 4.76
CA CYS A 72 -21.29 2.78 5.76
C CYS A 72 -22.59 3.53 5.52
N ASP A 73 -22.51 4.70 4.88
CA ASP A 73 -23.65 5.53 4.49
C ASP A 73 -24.10 5.26 3.04
N SER A 74 -23.38 4.40 2.32
CA SER A 74 -23.67 4.01 0.93
C SER A 74 -23.61 5.19 -0.05
N ASP A 75 -22.75 6.17 0.22
CA ASP A 75 -22.52 7.33 -0.65
C ASP A 75 -21.57 7.01 -1.83
N GLY A 76 -20.99 5.80 -1.84
CA GLY A 76 -20.07 5.33 -2.86
C GLY A 76 -18.60 5.67 -2.55
N VAL A 77 -18.29 6.20 -1.37
CA VAL A 77 -16.95 6.52 -0.88
C VAL A 77 -16.68 5.74 0.40
N VAL A 78 -15.48 5.17 0.53
CA VAL A 78 -15.11 4.47 1.75
C VAL A 78 -14.75 5.48 2.85
N ASP A 79 -15.40 5.35 3.99
CA ASP A 79 -15.33 6.32 5.10
C ASP A 79 -13.98 6.39 5.82
N PHE A 80 -13.17 5.33 5.72
CA PHE A 80 -11.82 5.37 6.27
C PHE A 80 -10.92 6.23 5.38
N ALA A 81 -10.33 7.29 5.94
CA ALA A 81 -9.31 8.07 5.26
C ALA A 81 -8.00 7.26 5.15
N ALA A 82 -7.74 6.68 3.97
CA ALA A 82 -6.52 5.93 3.68
C ALA A 82 -5.30 6.84 3.57
N ASP A 83 -5.50 8.14 3.37
CA ASP A 83 -4.49 9.18 3.55
C ASP A 83 -5.10 10.39 4.28
N ALA A 84 -4.33 11.02 5.17
CA ALA A 84 -4.77 12.16 5.97
C ALA A 84 -3.60 13.12 6.23
N THR A 85 -3.88 14.43 6.27
CA THR A 85 -2.88 15.53 6.32
C THR A 85 -1.90 15.37 7.48
N LEU A 86 -2.31 14.69 8.55
CA LEU A 86 -1.48 14.35 9.70
C LEU A 86 -1.70 12.88 10.12
N ARG A 87 -1.19 11.95 9.31
CA ARG A 87 -1.09 10.55 9.73
C ARG A 87 -0.07 10.42 10.88
N THR A 88 -0.55 10.01 12.05
CA THR A 88 0.28 9.73 13.24
C THR A 88 1.06 8.41 13.14
N ASP A 89 0.77 7.61 12.12
CA ASP A 89 1.37 6.29 11.89
C ASP A 89 2.61 6.35 10.99
N ILE A 90 3.62 7.08 11.49
CA ILE A 90 4.87 7.36 10.79
C ILE A 90 5.69 6.07 10.58
N ASP A 91 5.55 5.09 11.49
CA ASP A 91 6.29 3.83 11.45
C ASP A 91 5.40 2.60 11.18
N ASN A 92 6.06 1.48 10.93
CA ASN A 92 5.38 0.21 10.69
C ASN A 92 4.58 -0.23 11.92
N THR A 93 5.06 0.03 13.14
CA THR A 93 4.37 -0.33 14.39
C THR A 93 3.02 0.35 14.53
N ALA A 94 2.95 1.65 14.24
CA ALA A 94 1.71 2.42 14.31
C ALA A 94 0.76 2.04 13.18
N ARG A 95 1.26 1.75 11.96
CA ARG A 95 0.44 1.20 10.86
C ARG A 95 -0.12 -0.18 11.21
N ALA A 96 0.71 -1.00 11.83
CA ALA A 96 0.31 -2.27 12.40
C ALA A 96 -0.83 -2.11 13.42
N ALA A 97 -0.77 -1.11 14.30
CA ALA A 97 -1.81 -0.91 15.31
C ALA A 97 -3.19 -0.64 14.70
N LYS A 98 -3.27 -0.05 13.50
CA LYS A 98 -4.53 0.16 12.77
C LYS A 98 -5.23 -1.15 12.39
N TYR A 99 -4.50 -2.26 12.29
CA TYR A 99 -5.03 -3.60 11.96
C TYR A 99 -5.07 -4.58 13.15
N ASN A 100 -5.05 -4.08 14.39
CA ASN A 100 -4.84 -4.92 15.57
C ASN A 100 -6.04 -5.78 16.03
N TYR A 101 -7.07 -5.96 15.21
CA TYR A 101 -8.30 -6.64 15.63
C TYR A 101 -8.38 -8.10 15.15
N THR A 102 -8.84 -8.95 16.06
CA THR A 102 -9.17 -10.36 15.85
C THR A 102 -10.69 -10.56 15.72
N THR A 103 -11.05 -11.58 14.95
CA THR A 103 -12.31 -11.80 14.22
C THR A 103 -13.51 -12.26 15.04
N THR A 104 -13.69 -11.71 16.23
CA THR A 104 -14.81 -12.11 17.09
C THR A 104 -15.50 -10.88 17.65
N GLN A 105 -16.46 -10.36 16.87
CA GLN A 105 -17.75 -9.76 17.25
C GLN A 105 -18.11 -8.64 16.24
N PRO A 106 -18.88 -8.94 15.18
CA PRO A 106 -19.62 -7.90 14.47
C PRO A 106 -20.66 -7.31 15.43
N THR A 107 -20.45 -6.09 15.91
CA THR A 107 -21.48 -5.37 16.67
C THR A 107 -22.50 -4.81 15.69
N TYR A 108 -23.72 -5.38 15.69
CA TYR A 108 -24.86 -4.77 15.03
C TYR A 108 -25.43 -3.68 15.95
N GLY A 109 -25.55 -2.46 15.45
CA GLY A 109 -26.24 -1.39 16.16
C GLY A 109 -27.73 -1.70 16.22
N THR A 110 -28.23 -2.10 17.39
CA THR A 110 -29.67 -2.04 17.68
C THR A 110 -29.95 -0.72 18.39
N SER A 111 -30.40 0.31 17.66
CA SER A 111 -30.93 1.53 18.28
C SER A 111 -32.31 1.85 17.76
N THR A 112 -33.29 1.87 18.66
CA THR A 112 -34.70 2.16 18.39
C THR A 112 -35.02 3.66 18.36
N THR A 113 -34.02 4.56 18.38
CA THR A 113 -34.22 6.02 18.34
C THR A 113 -33.08 6.77 17.65
N ILE A 114 -32.72 6.37 16.42
CA ILE A 114 -31.87 7.19 15.55
C ILE A 114 -32.64 7.40 14.25
N ALA A 115 -32.90 8.66 13.89
CA ALA A 115 -33.31 8.99 12.55
C ALA A 115 -32.14 8.63 11.61
N ALA A 116 -32.28 7.53 10.87
CA ALA A 116 -31.55 7.20 9.64
C ALA A 116 -30.06 7.60 9.59
N ALA A 117 -29.24 6.94 10.39
CA ALA A 117 -27.95 6.49 9.88
C ALA A 117 -28.01 4.95 9.95
N ASP A 118 -28.67 4.36 8.96
CA ASP A 118 -28.65 2.91 8.75
C ASP A 118 -27.21 2.53 8.42
N PHE A 119 -26.38 2.29 9.43
CA PHE A 119 -24.99 1.90 9.19
C PHE A 119 -24.98 0.53 8.51
N GLY A 120 -24.73 0.53 7.20
CA GLY A 120 -24.70 -0.69 6.41
C GLY A 120 -23.48 -1.57 6.72
N CYS A 121 -22.49 -1.06 7.46
CA CYS A 121 -21.17 -1.64 7.67
C CYS A 121 -20.88 -2.01 9.14
N LEU A 122 -19.88 -2.86 9.36
CA LEU A 122 -19.45 -3.25 10.70
C LEU A 122 -18.39 -2.30 11.28
N GLN A 123 -18.80 -1.36 12.12
CA GLN A 123 -17.89 -0.57 12.96
C GLN A 123 -17.61 -1.31 14.28
N MET A 124 -16.35 -1.65 14.57
CA MET A 124 -15.98 -2.15 15.90
C MET A 124 -15.73 -0.97 16.84
N GLY A 125 -16.73 -0.62 17.64
CA GLY A 125 -16.53 0.26 18.80
C GLY A 125 -15.56 -0.38 19.79
N SER A 126 -14.52 0.35 20.19
CA SER A 126 -13.77 0.01 21.40
C SER A 126 -14.67 0.28 22.60
N LEU A 127 -15.32 -0.76 23.13
CA LEU A 127 -15.78 -0.73 24.52
C LEU A 127 -14.53 -0.82 25.38
N SER A 128 -14.07 0.31 25.91
CA SER A 128 -13.29 0.26 27.14
C SER A 128 -14.16 -0.48 28.17
N SER A 129 -13.56 -1.49 28.78
CA SER A 129 -14.17 -2.38 29.76
C SER A 129 -15.12 -1.65 30.72
N GLY A 130 -16.42 -1.96 30.64
CA GLY A 130 -17.36 -1.76 31.75
C GLY A 130 -18.44 -0.66 31.64
N GLY A 131 -18.67 -0.05 30.48
CA GLY A 131 -19.75 0.94 30.32
C GLY A 131 -20.61 0.67 29.09
N SER A 132 -21.93 0.72 29.23
CA SER A 132 -22.85 0.78 28.08
C SER A 132 -22.54 2.08 27.31
N ALA A 133 -21.90 1.97 26.15
CA ALA A 133 -21.49 3.13 25.36
C ALA A 133 -22.71 3.69 24.61
N THR A 134 -23.10 4.91 24.94
CA THR A 134 -24.00 5.70 24.10
C THR A 134 -23.15 6.28 22.98
N LEU A 135 -23.28 5.74 21.76
CA LEU A 135 -22.63 6.29 20.58
C LEU A 135 -23.19 7.70 20.34
N THR A 136 -22.32 8.71 20.33
CA THR A 136 -22.72 10.11 20.05
C THR A 136 -22.43 10.46 18.60
N ASN A 137 -23.13 11.46 18.04
CA ASN A 137 -23.02 11.82 16.62
C ASN A 137 -21.59 12.22 16.19
N THR A 138 -20.76 12.64 17.15
CA THR A 138 -19.35 12.99 16.98
C THR A 138 -18.42 11.79 16.79
N ASP A 139 -18.84 10.59 17.17
CA ASP A 139 -18.07 9.34 16.97
C ASP A 139 -18.20 8.80 15.53
N ILE A 140 -19.18 9.32 14.77
CA ILE A 140 -19.48 8.97 13.37
C ILE A 140 -18.65 9.82 12.39
N THR A 141 -18.13 10.96 12.85
CA THR A 141 -17.31 11.90 12.07
C THR A 141 -15.80 11.70 12.21
N ALA A 142 -15.34 10.70 12.99
CA ALA A 142 -13.95 10.29 12.98
C ALA A 142 -13.70 9.35 11.79
N PRO A 143 -12.55 9.42 11.08
CA PRO A 143 -12.28 8.49 9.99
C PRO A 143 -12.45 7.07 10.53
N LEU A 144 -13.36 6.31 9.90
CA LEU A 144 -13.71 4.97 10.39
C LEU A 144 -12.49 4.06 10.44
N GLN A 145 -12.56 2.95 11.16
CA GLN A 145 -11.38 2.11 11.36
C GLN A 145 -10.89 1.46 10.05
N ALA A 146 -9.56 1.29 9.92
CA ALA A 146 -8.94 0.59 8.78
C ALA A 146 -9.42 -0.86 8.59
N ASN A 147 -10.09 -1.45 9.59
CA ASN A 147 -10.57 -2.83 9.58
C ASN A 147 -11.96 -2.98 8.95
N THR A 148 -12.73 -1.91 8.84
CA THR A 148 -14.16 -1.98 8.48
C THR A 148 -14.36 -2.69 7.15
N TRP A 149 -13.56 -2.36 6.14
CA TRP A 149 -13.65 -3.00 4.83
C TRP A 149 -13.37 -4.51 4.88
N ILE A 150 -12.37 -4.96 5.64
CA ILE A 150 -12.05 -6.39 5.77
C ILE A 150 -13.15 -7.13 6.55
N ASN A 151 -13.70 -6.48 7.58
CA ASN A 151 -14.79 -7.04 8.37
C ASN A 151 -16.04 -7.25 7.51
N ASP A 152 -16.40 -6.27 6.68
CA ASP A 152 -17.49 -6.37 5.71
C ASP A 152 -17.25 -7.53 4.72
N LEU A 153 -16.03 -7.67 4.19
CA LEU A 153 -15.67 -8.77 3.29
C LEU A 153 -15.80 -10.16 3.94
N LYS A 154 -15.44 -10.28 5.21
CA LYS A 154 -15.57 -11.52 5.98
C LYS A 154 -17.03 -11.86 6.28
N LEU A 155 -17.82 -10.86 6.65
CA LEU A 155 -19.25 -11.04 6.89
C LEU A 155 -19.97 -11.51 5.62
N ALA A 156 -19.57 -10.99 4.45
CA ALA A 156 -20.09 -11.45 3.17
C ALA A 156 -19.53 -12.82 2.72
N GLY A 157 -18.67 -13.47 3.51
CA GLY A 157 -18.07 -14.76 3.16
C GLY A 157 -17.11 -14.70 1.97
N MET A 158 -16.61 -13.52 1.60
CA MET A 158 -15.68 -13.35 0.48
C MET A 158 -14.22 -13.59 0.87
N VAL A 159 -13.91 -13.40 2.15
CA VAL A 159 -12.59 -13.65 2.76
C VAL A 159 -12.79 -14.55 3.97
N SER A 160 -11.81 -15.41 4.24
CA SER A 160 -11.84 -16.28 5.42
C SER A 160 -11.88 -15.46 6.72
N ASP A 161 -12.81 -15.82 7.59
CA ASP A 161 -12.96 -15.31 8.96
C ASP A 161 -11.76 -15.67 9.87
N SER A 162 -11.04 -16.73 9.53
CA SER A 162 -9.94 -17.27 10.33
C SER A 162 -8.62 -16.53 10.13
N VAL A 163 -8.49 -15.77 9.03
CA VAL A 163 -7.27 -14.99 8.73
C VAL A 163 -7.33 -13.66 9.48
N PRO A 164 -6.37 -13.30 10.34
CA PRO A 164 -6.37 -11.99 10.99
C PRO A 164 -6.30 -10.83 9.98
N ASN A 165 -6.99 -9.71 10.24
CA ASN A 165 -7.02 -8.54 9.35
C ASN A 165 -5.61 -8.00 9.06
N ARG A 166 -4.75 -8.01 10.08
CA ARG A 166 -3.32 -7.69 9.98
C ARG A 166 -2.60 -8.49 8.90
N ILE A 167 -2.85 -9.80 8.83
CA ILE A 167 -2.20 -10.67 7.84
C ILE A 167 -2.77 -10.42 6.46
N PHE A 168 -4.09 -10.20 6.37
CA PHE A 168 -4.76 -9.89 5.11
C PHE A 168 -4.28 -8.58 4.47
N ALA A 169 -4.08 -7.53 5.28
CA ALA A 169 -3.64 -6.23 4.80
C ALA A 169 -2.11 -6.11 4.59
N LYS A 170 -1.32 -7.15 4.89
CA LYS A 170 0.13 -7.10 4.81
C LYS A 170 0.60 -7.26 3.36
N THR A 171 1.56 -6.43 2.96
CA THR A 171 2.19 -6.42 1.64
C THR A 171 3.57 -7.08 1.67
N VAL A 172 4.13 -7.36 0.49
CA VAL A 172 5.49 -7.91 0.31
C VAL A 172 6.62 -7.09 0.91
N ASN A 173 6.37 -5.81 1.20
CA ASN A 173 7.36 -4.89 1.74
C ASN A 173 7.35 -4.87 3.28
N GLU A 174 6.73 -5.88 3.91
CA GLU A 174 6.58 -5.99 5.35
C GLU A 174 5.80 -4.82 5.99
N ASP A 175 5.03 -4.09 5.18
CA ASP A 175 4.15 -2.99 5.58
C ASP A 175 2.70 -3.28 5.16
N PHE A 176 1.77 -2.38 5.47
CA PHE A 176 0.34 -2.57 5.27
C PHE A 176 -0.20 -1.75 4.11
N MET A 177 -1.17 -2.33 3.39
CA MET A 177 -2.05 -1.59 2.49
C MET A 177 -3.23 -1.02 3.27
N PHE A 178 -3.77 0.10 2.83
CA PHE A 178 -4.95 0.76 3.40
C PHE A 178 -5.96 1.00 2.30
N LEU A 179 -7.17 0.47 2.44
CA LEU A 179 -8.27 0.74 1.52
C LEU A 179 -9.18 1.78 2.13
N GLY A 180 -9.43 2.86 1.40
CA GLY A 180 -10.21 3.96 1.91
C GLY A 180 -10.34 5.12 0.94
N SER A 181 -10.74 6.26 1.47
CA SER A 181 -10.78 7.53 0.77
C SER A 181 -9.42 8.23 0.77
N VAL A 182 -9.11 8.88 -0.34
CA VAL A 182 -8.00 9.83 -0.50
C VAL A 182 -8.58 11.08 -1.13
N GLN A 183 -8.33 12.23 -0.52
CA GLN A 183 -8.69 13.52 -1.12
C GLN A 183 -7.68 13.84 -2.22
N ASP A 184 -8.11 14.44 -3.32
CA ASP A 184 -7.21 15.05 -4.32
C ASP A 184 -7.39 16.57 -4.30
N GLN A 185 -6.31 17.31 -4.00
CA GLN A 185 -6.30 18.77 -3.99
C GLN A 185 -5.66 19.38 -5.26
N SER A 186 -5.44 18.57 -6.30
CA SER A 186 -4.72 19.00 -7.49
C SER A 186 -5.38 20.09 -8.32
N ASP A 187 -6.70 20.26 -8.20
CA ASP A 187 -7.47 21.27 -8.92
C ASP A 187 -8.37 22.03 -7.94
N MET A 188 -8.06 23.31 -7.76
CA MET A 188 -8.71 24.25 -6.83
C MET A 188 -10.19 24.46 -7.16
N SER A 189 -11.10 23.55 -6.80
CA SER A 189 -12.50 23.82 -6.43
C SER A 189 -13.19 22.50 -6.06
N ALA A 190 -13.56 22.36 -4.78
CA ALA A 190 -14.08 21.15 -4.12
C ALA A 190 -13.05 20.00 -4.01
N THR A 191 -12.61 19.76 -2.78
CA THR A 191 -11.86 18.58 -2.33
C THR A 191 -12.57 17.30 -2.79
N ALA A 192 -12.21 16.79 -3.96
CA ALA A 192 -12.81 15.57 -4.48
C ALA A 192 -12.18 14.38 -3.77
N THR A 193 -13.02 13.53 -3.19
CA THR A 193 -12.61 12.32 -2.51
C THR A 193 -12.75 11.12 -3.43
N TYR A 194 -11.71 10.30 -3.49
CA TYR A 194 -11.63 9.12 -4.35
C TYR A 194 -11.35 7.89 -3.53
N ASN A 195 -11.91 6.76 -3.98
CA ASN A 195 -11.60 5.46 -3.42
C ASN A 195 -10.25 4.98 -3.93
N ALA A 196 -9.35 4.65 -3.01
CA ALA A 196 -8.02 4.22 -3.33
C ALA A 196 -7.47 3.18 -2.35
N ILE A 197 -6.43 2.48 -2.81
CA ILE A 197 -5.57 1.65 -1.98
C ILE A 197 -4.24 2.39 -1.81
N VAL A 198 -3.88 2.68 -0.58
CA VAL A 198 -2.61 3.34 -0.23
C VAL A 198 -1.64 2.31 0.32
N VAL A 199 -0.44 2.26 -0.25
CA VAL A 199 0.64 1.37 0.22
C VAL A 199 1.82 2.22 0.65
N HIS A 200 2.32 1.90 1.85
CA HIS A 200 3.42 2.61 2.49
C HIS A 200 4.73 1.84 2.35
N ASN A 201 5.85 2.55 2.51
CA ASN A 201 7.19 1.97 2.58
C ASN A 201 7.53 1.08 1.37
N VAL A 202 7.20 1.57 0.16
CA VAL A 202 7.52 0.89 -1.09
C VAL A 202 8.83 1.49 -1.63
N PRO A 203 9.84 0.67 -1.99
CA PRO A 203 11.02 1.19 -2.68
C PRO A 203 10.65 1.88 -4.00
N GLN A 204 11.36 2.95 -4.33
CA GLN A 204 11.05 3.76 -5.51
C GLN A 204 11.08 2.97 -6.83
N TRP A 205 12.05 2.07 -7.00
CA TRP A 205 12.12 1.19 -8.17
C TRP A 205 10.87 0.29 -8.31
N MET A 206 10.33 -0.18 -7.18
CA MET A 206 9.15 -1.04 -7.15
C MET A 206 7.89 -0.22 -7.44
N ALA A 207 7.77 0.98 -6.87
CA ALA A 207 6.69 1.90 -7.15
C ALA A 207 6.57 2.22 -8.65
N ARG A 208 7.72 2.45 -9.33
CA ARG A 208 7.77 2.62 -10.78
C ARG A 208 7.34 1.37 -11.54
N SER A 209 7.81 0.19 -11.12
CA SER A 209 7.41 -1.08 -11.74
C SER A 209 5.90 -1.31 -11.63
N VAL A 210 5.31 -1.03 -10.47
CA VAL A 210 3.84 -1.08 -10.25
C VAL A 210 3.13 -0.08 -11.15
N ALA A 211 3.63 1.15 -11.26
CA ALA A 211 3.06 2.17 -12.13
C ALA A 211 3.10 1.76 -13.60
N THR A 212 4.23 1.25 -14.11
CA THR A 212 4.32 0.74 -15.49
C THR A 212 3.36 -0.43 -15.72
N ALA A 213 3.23 -1.34 -14.76
CA ALA A 213 2.37 -2.51 -14.88
C ALA A 213 0.86 -2.18 -14.87
N ILE A 214 0.46 -1.08 -14.24
CA ILE A 214 -0.94 -0.67 -14.08
C ILE A 214 -1.32 0.47 -15.04
N ASN A 215 -0.54 1.55 -15.08
CA ASN A 215 -0.79 2.71 -15.92
C ASN A 215 -0.32 2.51 -17.37
N GLY A 216 0.54 1.52 -17.63
CA GLY A 216 1.22 1.35 -18.92
C GLY A 216 2.38 2.35 -19.16
N SER A 217 2.69 3.21 -18.18
CA SER A 217 3.80 4.18 -18.24
C SER A 217 4.24 4.61 -16.84
N ASP A 218 5.55 4.87 -16.68
CA ASP A 218 6.15 5.46 -15.48
C ASP A 218 6.73 6.86 -15.72
N ALA A 219 6.43 7.51 -16.84
CA ALA A 219 7.04 8.81 -17.16
C ALA A 219 6.62 9.92 -16.19
N VAL A 220 5.41 9.82 -15.60
CA VAL A 220 4.84 10.85 -14.73
C VAL A 220 4.20 10.18 -13.51
N ALA A 221 4.46 10.71 -12.32
CA ALA A 221 4.05 10.11 -11.05
C ALA A 221 2.71 10.66 -10.48
N ASN A 222 2.08 11.65 -11.13
CA ASN A 222 0.85 12.30 -10.64
C ASN A 222 -0.34 12.26 -11.62
N ARG A 223 -0.30 11.48 -12.71
CA ARG A 223 -1.36 11.51 -13.75
C ARG A 223 -2.10 10.19 -13.97
N GLY A 224 -1.60 9.09 -13.43
CA GLY A 224 -2.17 7.76 -13.64
C GLY A 224 -3.11 7.29 -12.53
N ARG A 225 -3.52 6.01 -12.63
CA ARG A 225 -4.20 5.26 -11.56
C ARG A 225 -3.28 5.02 -10.38
N VAL A 226 -2.00 4.79 -10.65
CA VAL A 226 -0.96 4.74 -9.61
C VAL A 226 -0.26 6.09 -9.57
N ARG A 227 -0.21 6.70 -8.39
CA ARG A 227 0.49 7.97 -8.15
C ARG A 227 1.41 7.88 -6.94
N GLN A 228 2.47 8.68 -6.92
CA GLN A 228 3.35 8.82 -5.77
C GLN A 228 2.84 9.92 -4.84
N LEU A 229 2.56 9.57 -3.60
CA LEU A 229 2.04 10.47 -2.59
C LEU A 229 3.16 11.30 -1.93
N VAL A 230 2.87 12.58 -1.69
CA VAL A 230 3.71 13.48 -0.88
C VAL A 230 3.28 13.40 0.58
N ARG A 231 4.22 13.03 1.44
CA ARG A 231 3.98 12.77 2.87
C ARG A 231 4.03 14.00 3.78
N THR A 232 4.61 15.11 3.31
CA THR A 232 4.91 16.29 4.12
C THR A 232 4.07 17.51 3.70
N GLY A 233 2.91 17.29 3.08
CA GLY A 233 2.04 18.34 2.55
C GLY A 233 0.58 18.16 2.99
N SER A 234 -0.30 18.94 2.38
CA SER A 234 -1.76 18.77 2.47
C SER A 234 -2.21 17.46 1.81
N ASP A 235 -3.39 16.96 2.22
CA ASP A 235 -4.02 15.79 1.60
C ASP A 235 -4.05 15.87 0.07
N GLY A 236 -3.79 14.75 -0.60
CA GLY A 236 -3.91 14.67 -2.05
C GLY A 236 -2.81 15.34 -2.84
N SER A 237 -1.65 15.57 -2.23
CA SER A 237 -0.48 16.06 -2.95
C SER A 237 0.34 14.90 -3.54
N TYR A 238 0.70 15.01 -4.81
CA TYR A 238 1.44 13.98 -5.55
C TYR A 238 2.73 14.52 -6.16
N ASN A 239 3.78 13.72 -6.13
CA ASN A 239 5.03 14.07 -6.81
C ASN A 239 4.83 14.00 -8.33
N ALA A 240 5.36 14.98 -9.06
CA ALA A 240 5.33 14.97 -10.53
C ALA A 240 6.25 13.88 -11.12
N THR A 241 7.35 13.58 -10.43
CA THR A 241 8.35 12.60 -10.85
C THR A 241 8.52 11.52 -9.80
N TRP A 242 8.84 10.30 -10.25
CA TRP A 242 9.11 9.19 -9.34
C TRP A 242 10.40 9.36 -8.53
N ASP A 243 11.37 10.09 -9.10
CA ASP A 243 12.71 10.23 -8.54
C ASP A 243 12.76 11.20 -7.36
N LEU A 244 13.16 10.67 -6.20
CA LEU A 244 13.54 11.47 -5.04
C LEU A 244 15.03 11.80 -5.10
N THR A 245 15.39 13.03 -4.72
CA THR A 245 16.77 13.48 -4.65
C THR A 245 17.37 13.26 -3.27
N SER A 246 18.65 12.89 -3.20
CA SER A 246 19.35 12.53 -1.95
C SER A 246 19.70 13.71 -1.02
N GLY A 247 19.11 14.89 -1.22
CA GLY A 247 19.59 16.15 -0.65
C GLY A 247 20.92 16.63 -1.25
N VAL A 248 21.61 15.78 -2.01
CA VAL A 248 22.73 16.13 -2.90
C VAL A 248 22.15 16.42 -4.29
N ALA A 249 22.50 17.59 -4.85
CA ALA A 249 21.96 18.06 -6.11
C ALA A 249 22.24 17.06 -7.25
N GLY A 250 21.17 16.52 -7.86
CA GLY A 250 21.24 15.67 -9.04
C GLY A 250 21.36 14.16 -8.78
N GLU A 251 21.50 13.73 -7.54
CA GLU A 251 21.54 12.31 -7.19
C GLU A 251 20.14 11.76 -6.94
N LYS A 252 19.76 10.72 -7.70
CA LYS A 252 18.48 10.01 -7.55
C LYS A 252 18.62 8.82 -6.60
N MET A 253 17.67 8.64 -5.70
CA MET A 253 17.70 7.54 -4.72
C MET A 253 16.84 6.36 -5.17
N ARG A 254 17.45 5.33 -5.78
CA ARG A 254 16.73 4.13 -6.24
C ARG A 254 15.93 3.42 -5.13
N ASP A 255 16.51 3.36 -3.94
CA ASP A 255 15.99 2.57 -2.81
C ASP A 255 15.27 3.43 -1.76
N SER A 256 14.99 4.70 -2.08
CA SER A 256 14.17 5.53 -1.20
C SER A 256 12.77 4.97 -1.05
N MET A 257 12.30 4.96 0.20
CA MET A 257 10.96 4.48 0.54
C MET A 257 9.95 5.57 0.24
N VAL A 258 9.00 5.24 -0.61
CA VAL A 258 7.91 6.12 -1.03
C VAL A 258 6.57 5.53 -0.62
N SER A 259 5.50 6.25 -0.89
CA SER A 259 4.15 5.74 -0.75
C SER A 259 3.37 6.00 -2.01
N ILE A 260 2.56 5.02 -2.37
CA ILE A 260 1.80 5.03 -3.60
C ILE A 260 0.32 4.94 -3.30
N VAL A 261 -0.46 5.63 -4.13
CA VAL A 261 -1.91 5.56 -4.14
C VAL A 261 -2.32 4.85 -5.41
N TYR A 262 -3.22 3.88 -5.30
CA TYR A 262 -3.83 3.17 -6.41
C TYR A 262 -5.34 3.43 -6.45
N PHE A 263 -5.79 4.17 -7.46
CA PHE A 263 -7.20 4.43 -7.74
C PHE A 263 -7.83 3.28 -8.52
N TYR A 264 -8.63 2.47 -7.81
CA TYR A 264 -9.27 1.26 -8.34
C TYR A 264 -10.69 1.51 -8.88
N ASP A 265 -11.29 2.65 -8.57
CA ASP A 265 -12.60 3.07 -9.06
C ASP A 265 -12.43 4.27 -10.01
N ARG A 266 -12.79 5.47 -9.56
CA ARG A 266 -12.62 6.74 -10.27
C ARG A 266 -11.18 7.22 -10.17
N VAL A 267 -10.64 7.69 -11.28
CA VAL A 267 -9.28 8.26 -11.35
C VAL A 267 -9.40 9.78 -11.33
N PRO A 268 -8.64 10.49 -10.47
CA PRO A 268 -8.64 11.93 -10.50
C PRO A 268 -8.09 12.47 -11.82
N ALA A 269 -8.44 13.72 -12.15
CA ALA A 269 -7.87 14.39 -13.32
C ALA A 269 -6.34 14.47 -13.21
N ALA A 270 -5.67 14.49 -14.36
CA ALA A 270 -4.23 14.64 -14.41
C ALA A 270 -3.84 16.05 -13.96
N THR A 271 -3.08 16.18 -12.87
CA THR A 271 -2.59 17.48 -12.41
C THR A 271 -1.68 18.08 -13.48
N GLY A 272 -2.12 19.18 -14.08
CA GLY A 272 -1.35 19.93 -15.08
C GLY A 272 -1.75 19.69 -16.54
N GLY A 273 -2.93 20.17 -16.90
CA GLY A 273 -3.30 20.64 -18.22
C GLY A 273 -4.50 21.57 -18.04
N ILE A 274 -4.35 22.86 -18.34
CA ILE A 274 -5.47 23.82 -18.36
C ILE A 274 -6.61 23.16 -19.14
N TYR A 275 -7.75 22.94 -18.49
CA TYR A 275 -8.98 22.60 -19.18
C TYR A 275 -9.36 23.83 -20.02
N VAL A 276 -8.91 23.90 -21.27
CA VAL A 276 -9.47 24.82 -22.24
C VAL A 276 -10.82 24.22 -22.61
N ALA A 277 -11.89 24.74 -22.00
CA ALA A 277 -13.25 24.39 -22.39
C ALA A 277 -13.38 24.54 -23.92
N PRO A 278 -14.11 23.64 -24.61
CA PRO A 278 -14.35 23.80 -26.04
C PRO A 278 -15.04 25.15 -26.24
N VAL A 279 -14.34 26.08 -26.91
CA VAL A 279 -14.94 27.34 -27.36
C VAL A 279 -16.03 26.95 -28.34
N GLY A 280 -17.29 27.20 -27.95
CA GLY A 280 -18.44 26.96 -28.82
C GLY A 280 -18.32 27.75 -30.12
N PRO A 281 -18.92 27.27 -31.22
CA PRO A 281 -18.87 27.99 -32.48
C PRO A 281 -19.54 29.36 -32.32
N THR A 282 -18.79 30.40 -32.68
CA THR A 282 -19.25 31.79 -32.81
C THR A 282 -20.26 31.93 -33.92
#